data_AF-A0A4S4BFF2-F1
#
_entry.id   AF-A0A4S4BFF2-F1
#
_cell.length_a   1.000
_cell.length_b   1.000
_cell.length_c   1.000
_cell.angle_alpha   90.00
_cell.angle_beta   90.00
_cell.angle_gamma   90.00
#
_symmetry.space_group_name_H-M   'P 1'
#
loop_
_entity.id
_entity.type
_entity.pdbx_description
1 polymer ?
#
loop_
_entity_poly.entity_id
_entity_poly.type
_entity_poly.pdbx_seq_one_letter_code
_entity_poly.pdbx_strand_id
1 'polypeptide(L)'
;MLSIHRLTAFASLAAFTCFATPAGAATLTARQDPKLGTILQSSAGMTLYLYTKDEPGISKCYDQCATAWPPVLASAVPDLPANFPGKLSLVARKDGARQVAYNGRPLYGWVGDTTPGDTTGQGVGKVWYALNPGPTLQTAALAKLGNNLVAANGMTLYLFTKDTKDVSNCYDQCAVAWPPLLTAYTPTAAAPMQAHLGTTTRKDGALQVTYGGKPLYFWVNDKKPGDATGQNVGKVWFVVKP
;
A
#
# COMPACT_ATOMS: atom_id res chain seq x y z
N MET A 1 -79.63 -29.58 23.30
CA MET A 1 -78.48 -30.20 22.63
C MET A 1 -77.39 -29.14 22.49
N LEU A 2 -76.40 -29.11 23.39
CA LEU A 2 -75.24 -28.22 23.25
C LEU A 2 -73.99 -29.10 23.41
N SER A 3 -73.23 -29.26 22.32
CA SER A 3 -72.10 -30.18 22.21
C SER A 3 -70.80 -29.47 22.60
N ILE A 4 -70.10 -29.99 23.60
CA ILE A 4 -68.80 -29.47 24.09
C ILE A 4 -67.70 -30.28 23.40
N HIS A 5 -66.93 -29.65 22.50
CA HIS A 5 -65.74 -30.24 21.89
C HIS A 5 -64.51 -29.85 22.71
N ARG A 6 -63.82 -30.84 23.28
CA ARG A 6 -62.51 -30.69 23.94
C ARG A 6 -61.41 -30.74 22.88
N LEU A 7 -60.65 -29.65 22.71
CA LEU A 7 -59.41 -29.66 21.94
C LEU A 7 -58.24 -30.11 22.82
N THR A 8 -57.53 -31.15 22.39
CA THR A 8 -56.23 -31.57 22.92
C THR A 8 -55.12 -30.83 22.17
N ALA A 9 -54.27 -30.10 22.90
CA ALA A 9 -53.10 -29.42 22.35
C ALA A 9 -51.87 -30.33 22.45
N PHE A 10 -51.24 -30.64 21.30
CA PHE A 10 -49.92 -31.28 21.23
C PHE A 10 -48.84 -30.20 21.18
N ALA A 11 -47.97 -30.16 22.19
CA ALA A 11 -46.78 -29.32 22.19
C ALA A 11 -45.61 -30.07 21.52
N SER A 12 -45.16 -29.57 20.37
CA SER A 12 -44.01 -30.11 19.63
C SER A 12 -42.74 -29.36 20.04
N LEU A 13 -41.74 -30.06 20.61
CA LEU A 13 -40.42 -29.50 20.89
C LEU A 13 -39.62 -29.43 19.58
N ALA A 14 -39.38 -28.22 19.07
CA ALA A 14 -38.43 -27.99 17.98
C ALA A 14 -37.02 -27.83 18.54
N ALA A 15 -36.11 -28.73 18.17
CA ALA A 15 -34.69 -28.61 18.46
C ALA A 15 -34.07 -27.51 17.59
N PHE A 16 -33.58 -26.44 18.21
CA PHE A 16 -32.81 -25.39 17.54
C PHE A 16 -31.36 -25.85 17.33
N THR A 17 -31.00 -26.17 16.09
CA THR A 17 -29.60 -26.28 15.70
C THR A 17 -29.00 -24.88 15.55
N CYS A 18 -28.00 -24.56 16.37
CA CYS A 18 -27.23 -23.32 16.24
C CYS A 18 -26.24 -23.49 15.07
N PHE A 19 -26.56 -22.93 13.90
CA PHE A 19 -25.59 -22.79 12.82
C PHE A 19 -24.61 -21.68 13.21
N ALA A 20 -23.41 -22.06 13.68
CA ALA A 20 -22.32 -21.12 13.86
C ALA A 20 -21.92 -20.56 12.49
N THR A 21 -22.22 -19.28 12.26
CA THR A 21 -21.75 -18.57 11.07
C THR A 21 -20.23 -18.51 11.14
N PRO A 22 -19.49 -18.93 10.10
CA PRO A 22 -18.05 -18.75 10.08
C PRO A 22 -17.76 -17.25 10.24
N ALA A 23 -17.00 -16.87 11.27
CA ALA A 23 -16.51 -15.51 11.40
C ALA A 23 -15.64 -15.23 10.17
N GLY A 24 -16.18 -14.45 9.22
CA GLY A 24 -15.47 -14.05 8.02
C GLY A 24 -14.14 -13.40 8.39
N ALA A 25 -13.09 -13.67 7.60
CA ALA A 25 -11.80 -13.04 7.79
C ALA A 25 -11.99 -11.51 7.84
N ALA A 26 -11.39 -10.86 8.82
CA ALA A 26 -11.49 -9.41 8.97
C ALA A 26 -11.11 -8.72 7.66
N THR A 27 -11.96 -7.85 7.12
CA THR A 27 -11.67 -7.15 5.86
C THR A 27 -10.84 -5.89 6.14
N LEU A 28 -9.78 -5.65 5.35
CA LEU A 28 -9.09 -4.36 5.36
C LEU A 28 -9.70 -3.44 4.30
N THR A 29 -9.62 -2.13 4.51
CA THR A 29 -10.10 -1.13 3.54
C THR A 29 -8.99 -0.17 3.16
N ALA A 30 -9.18 0.59 2.09
CA ALA A 30 -8.27 1.66 1.69
C ALA A 30 -9.01 3.00 1.69
N ARG A 31 -8.32 4.08 2.05
CA ARG A 31 -8.85 5.44 1.95
C ARG A 31 -7.85 6.37 1.26
N GLN A 32 -8.36 7.43 0.64
CA GLN A 32 -7.53 8.55 0.20
C GLN A 32 -7.27 9.49 1.38
N ASP A 33 -6.01 9.59 1.79
CA ASP A 33 -5.54 10.62 2.71
C ASP A 33 -5.01 11.82 1.90
N PRO A 34 -5.37 13.07 2.28
CA PRO A 34 -5.00 14.26 1.52
C PRO A 34 -3.48 14.52 1.47
N LYS A 35 -2.70 13.98 2.41
CA LYS A 35 -1.24 14.16 2.48
C LYS A 35 -0.47 12.89 2.11
N LEU A 36 -1.00 11.74 2.49
CA LEU A 36 -0.33 10.44 2.36
C LEU A 36 -0.82 9.63 1.16
N GLY A 37 -1.81 10.11 0.41
CA GLY A 37 -2.40 9.39 -0.72
C GLY A 37 -3.20 8.17 -0.26
N THR A 38 -3.29 7.15 -1.12
CA THR A 38 -4.01 5.91 -0.77
C THR A 38 -3.29 5.15 0.35
N ILE A 39 -3.94 5.00 1.51
CA ILE A 39 -3.43 4.23 2.66
C ILE A 39 -4.39 3.12 3.05
N LEU A 40 -3.83 2.04 3.62
CA LEU A 40 -4.57 0.92 4.17
C LEU A 40 -5.03 1.21 5.61
N GLN A 41 -6.23 0.75 5.93
CA GLN A 41 -6.84 0.91 7.24
C GLN A 41 -7.61 -0.36 7.64
N SER A 42 -7.89 -0.51 8.93
CA SER A 42 -8.78 -1.56 9.44
C SER A 42 -10.22 -1.36 8.97
N SER A 43 -11.09 -2.35 9.19
CA SER A 43 -12.54 -2.22 8.95
C SER A 43 -13.19 -1.12 9.80
N ALA A 44 -12.58 -0.73 10.93
CA ALA A 44 -13.02 0.38 11.77
C ALA A 44 -12.48 1.75 11.31
N GLY A 45 -11.71 1.81 10.21
CA GLY A 45 -11.14 3.05 9.68
C GLY A 45 -9.86 3.53 10.36
N MET A 46 -9.24 2.69 11.20
CA MET A 46 -7.97 3.01 11.86
C MET A 46 -6.81 2.76 10.90
N THR A 47 -5.88 3.71 10.78
CA THR A 47 -4.71 3.60 9.91
C THR A 47 -3.82 2.43 10.31
N LEU A 48 -3.34 1.68 9.32
CA LEU A 48 -2.34 0.64 9.54
C LEU A 48 -0.96 1.15 9.18
N TYR A 49 0.06 0.68 9.89
CA TYR A 49 1.42 1.17 9.81
C TYR A 49 2.43 0.05 9.56
N LEU A 50 3.56 0.44 8.97
CA LEU A 50 4.76 -0.36 8.80
C LEU A 50 5.88 0.17 9.71
N TYR A 51 6.67 -0.76 10.24
CA TYR A 51 7.87 -0.47 11.00
C TYR A 51 9.11 -0.70 10.14
N THR A 52 9.94 0.33 9.92
CA THR A 52 11.10 0.22 9.02
C THR A 52 12.21 -0.69 9.53
N LYS A 53 12.23 -0.99 10.83
CA LYS A 53 13.21 -1.92 11.39
C LYS A 53 12.82 -3.39 11.19
N ASP A 54 11.57 -3.67 10.84
CA ASP A 54 11.11 -5.03 10.55
C ASP A 54 11.68 -5.56 9.24
N GLU A 55 11.84 -6.89 9.21
CA GLU A 55 12.25 -7.64 8.03
C GLU A 55 11.07 -8.45 7.50
N PRO A 56 11.08 -8.86 6.22
CA PRO A 56 10.05 -9.75 5.70
C PRO A 56 9.93 -11.02 6.56
N GLY A 57 8.74 -11.28 7.10
CA GLY A 57 8.47 -12.43 7.97
C GLY A 57 8.83 -12.24 9.44
N ILE A 58 9.51 -11.14 9.82
CA ILE A 58 10.07 -10.96 11.16
C ILE A 58 9.67 -9.58 11.73
N SER A 59 8.88 -9.59 12.81
CA SER A 59 8.64 -8.42 13.64
C SER A 59 9.81 -8.22 14.61
N LYS A 60 10.28 -6.98 14.78
CA LYS A 60 11.18 -6.54 15.85
C LYS A 60 10.43 -5.76 16.94
N CYS A 61 9.12 -5.62 16.81
CA CYS A 61 8.27 -4.87 17.74
C CYS A 61 7.56 -5.79 18.73
N TYR A 62 8.06 -5.80 19.96
CA TYR A 62 7.55 -6.56 21.09
C TYR A 62 7.55 -5.72 22.37
N ASP A 63 6.93 -6.25 23.42
CA ASP A 63 6.93 -5.63 24.75
C ASP A 63 6.36 -4.21 24.68
N GLN A 64 7.04 -3.21 25.24
CA GLN A 64 6.59 -1.80 25.20
C GLN A 64 6.36 -1.28 23.78
N CYS A 65 7.13 -1.79 22.79
CA CYS A 65 6.88 -1.44 21.40
C CYS A 65 5.49 -1.91 20.97
N ALA A 66 5.10 -3.15 21.29
CA ALA A 66 3.80 -3.69 20.91
C ALA A 66 2.64 -3.10 21.73
N THR A 67 2.92 -2.53 22.91
CA THR A 67 1.93 -1.72 23.65
C THR A 67 1.66 -0.39 22.93
N ALA A 68 2.72 0.27 22.43
CA ALA A 68 2.61 1.51 21.70
C ALA A 68 2.10 1.31 20.24
N TRP A 69 2.50 0.21 19.61
CA TRP A 69 2.18 -0.17 18.25
C TRP A 69 1.54 -1.56 18.24
N PRO A 70 0.24 -1.67 18.56
CA PRO A 70 -0.42 -2.97 18.63
C PRO A 70 -0.32 -3.73 17.31
N PRO A 71 0.14 -5.00 17.29
CA PRO A 71 0.19 -5.79 16.08
C PRO A 71 -1.22 -6.08 15.56
N VAL A 72 -1.41 -6.03 14.24
CA VAL A 72 -2.67 -6.44 13.61
C VAL A 72 -2.73 -7.97 13.60
N LEU A 73 -3.43 -8.57 14.56
CA LEU A 73 -3.52 -10.02 14.69
C LEU A 73 -4.71 -10.59 13.91
N ALA A 74 -4.54 -11.76 13.30
CA ALA A 74 -5.63 -12.46 12.62
C ALA A 74 -5.42 -13.99 12.56
N SER A 75 -6.52 -14.74 12.58
CA SER A 75 -6.54 -16.20 12.47
C SER A 75 -6.59 -16.70 11.02
N ALA A 76 -6.91 -15.84 10.07
CA ALA A 76 -6.87 -16.10 8.63
C ALA A 76 -6.30 -14.88 7.92
N VAL A 77 -5.76 -15.06 6.71
CA VAL A 77 -5.30 -13.93 5.90
C VAL A 77 -6.53 -13.07 5.58
N PRO A 78 -6.55 -11.79 5.97
CA PRO A 78 -7.65 -10.89 5.63
C PRO A 78 -7.69 -10.58 4.13
N ASP A 79 -8.85 -10.19 3.64
CA ASP A 79 -9.00 -9.74 2.26
C ASP A 79 -8.35 -8.35 2.07
N LEU A 80 -7.56 -8.24 1.00
CA LEU A 80 -7.01 -6.96 0.56
C LEU A 80 -8.07 -6.24 -0.29
N PRO A 81 -8.24 -4.90 -0.16
CA PRO A 81 -9.21 -4.17 -0.98
C PRO A 81 -8.97 -4.38 -2.46
N ALA A 82 -10.05 -4.46 -3.25
CA ALA A 82 -9.96 -4.59 -4.70
C ALA A 82 -9.08 -3.48 -5.30
N ASN A 83 -8.19 -3.86 -6.21
CA ASN A 83 -7.23 -2.97 -6.86
C ASN A 83 -6.20 -2.31 -5.94
N PHE A 84 -6.16 -2.66 -4.65
CA PHE A 84 -5.02 -2.31 -3.81
C PHE A 84 -3.86 -3.27 -4.15
N PRO A 85 -2.71 -2.75 -4.58
CA PRO A 85 -1.60 -3.59 -5.04
C PRO A 85 -0.99 -4.38 -3.86
N GLY A 86 -0.18 -5.39 -4.20
CA GLY A 86 0.52 -6.21 -3.20
C GLY A 86 -0.30 -7.39 -2.70
N LYS A 87 0.16 -7.99 -1.61
CA LYS A 87 -0.45 -9.19 -1.02
C LYS A 87 -0.42 -9.13 0.50
N LEU A 88 -1.45 -9.70 1.12
CA LEU A 88 -1.48 -9.95 2.54
C LEU A 88 -1.05 -11.40 2.83
N SER A 89 -0.40 -11.57 3.96
CA SER A 89 -0.01 -12.88 4.51
C SER A 89 -0.12 -12.84 6.02
N LEU A 90 0.02 -14.00 6.65
CA LEU A 90 0.23 -14.08 8.10
C LEU A 90 1.68 -14.44 8.38
N VAL A 91 2.29 -13.72 9.33
CA VAL A 91 3.62 -14.02 9.88
C VAL A 91 3.46 -14.57 11.29
N ALA A 92 4.21 -15.62 11.61
CA ALA A 92 4.25 -16.16 12.97
C ALA A 92 5.06 -15.22 13.87
N ARG A 93 4.53 -14.92 15.05
CA ARG A 93 5.23 -14.13 16.06
C ARG A 93 5.83 -15.03 17.12
N LYS A 94 6.89 -14.55 17.80
CA LYS A 94 7.56 -15.27 18.90
C LYS A 94 6.65 -15.52 20.12
N ASP A 95 5.59 -14.74 20.25
CA ASP A 95 4.58 -14.85 21.31
C ASP A 95 3.45 -15.85 20.96
N GLY A 96 3.58 -16.57 19.85
CA GLY A 96 2.62 -17.58 19.39
C GLY A 96 1.44 -17.01 18.59
N ALA A 97 1.28 -15.69 18.54
CA ALA A 97 0.24 -15.06 17.73
C ALA A 97 0.60 -15.05 16.22
N ARG A 98 -0.41 -14.82 15.38
CA ARG A 98 -0.23 -14.57 13.94
C ARG A 98 -0.61 -13.15 13.61
N GLN A 99 0.30 -12.46 12.92
CA GLN A 99 0.15 -11.05 12.56
C GLN A 99 -0.01 -10.90 11.05
N VAL A 100 -0.92 -10.01 10.65
CA VAL A 100 -1.10 -9.63 9.26
C VAL A 100 0.15 -8.90 8.79
N ALA A 101 0.63 -9.28 7.61
CA ALA A 101 1.75 -8.65 6.96
C ALA A 101 1.39 -8.23 5.54
N TYR A 102 1.86 -7.06 5.11
CA TYR A 102 1.76 -6.59 3.74
C TYR A 102 3.09 -6.79 3.01
N ASN A 103 3.08 -7.56 1.92
CA ASN A 103 4.29 -7.98 1.20
C ASN A 103 5.36 -8.56 2.14
N GLY A 104 4.92 -9.31 3.16
CA GLY A 104 5.78 -9.91 4.19
C GLY A 104 6.18 -8.98 5.34
N ARG A 105 5.91 -7.67 5.28
CA ARG A 105 6.20 -6.74 6.39
C ARG A 105 5.04 -6.69 7.40
N PRO A 106 5.26 -6.90 8.70
CA PRO A 106 4.20 -6.93 9.70
C PRO A 106 3.44 -5.59 9.82
N LEU A 107 2.12 -5.65 10.01
CA LEU A 107 1.25 -4.48 10.14
C LEU A 107 0.89 -4.17 11.59
N TYR A 108 0.80 -2.89 11.91
CA TYR A 108 0.52 -2.40 13.25
C TYR A 108 -0.58 -1.33 13.23
N GLY A 109 -1.33 -1.23 14.31
CA GLY A 109 -2.06 -0.01 14.66
C GLY A 109 -1.17 0.93 15.49
N TRP A 110 -1.70 2.10 15.80
CA TRP A 110 -1.04 3.09 16.65
C TRP A 110 -1.99 3.53 17.76
N VAL A 111 -1.58 3.45 19.03
CA VAL A 111 -2.44 3.85 20.17
C VAL A 111 -2.75 5.35 20.19
N GLY A 112 -1.92 6.19 19.57
CA GLY A 112 -2.22 7.62 19.44
C GLY A 112 -3.32 7.93 18.41
N ASP A 113 -3.65 7.00 17.52
CA ASP A 113 -4.82 7.14 16.65
C ASP A 113 -6.05 6.70 17.44
N THR A 114 -6.92 7.65 17.77
CA THR A 114 -8.10 7.40 18.62
C THR A 114 -9.41 7.53 17.85
N THR A 115 -9.37 8.13 16.66
CA THR A 115 -10.51 8.28 15.77
C THR A 115 -10.21 7.75 14.37
N PRO A 116 -11.22 7.21 13.65
CA PRO A 116 -11.05 6.81 12.27
C PRO A 116 -10.53 7.96 11.41
N GLY A 117 -9.52 7.68 10.59
CA GLY A 117 -8.87 8.70 9.77
C GLY A 117 -7.61 9.33 10.37
N ASP A 118 -7.36 9.16 11.68
CA ASP A 118 -6.12 9.64 12.31
C ASP A 118 -4.89 9.02 11.63
N THR A 119 -3.86 9.84 11.44
CA THR A 119 -2.55 9.44 10.89
C THR A 119 -1.41 9.87 11.81
N THR A 120 -1.66 10.00 13.11
CA THR A 120 -0.72 10.58 14.09
C THR A 120 0.54 9.74 14.30
N GLY A 121 0.49 8.46 13.91
CA GLY A 121 1.66 7.57 13.90
C GLY A 121 2.63 7.84 12.75
N GLN A 122 2.22 8.61 11.74
CA GLN A 122 3.04 8.87 10.55
C GLN A 122 4.34 9.59 10.94
N GLY A 123 5.48 8.97 10.61
CA GLY A 123 6.80 9.55 10.83
C GLY A 123 7.29 9.47 12.28
N VAL A 124 6.57 8.83 13.20
CA VAL A 124 7.00 8.70 14.60
C VAL A 124 8.37 8.01 14.65
N GLY A 125 9.32 8.67 15.32
CA GLY A 125 10.71 8.21 15.43
C GLY A 125 11.45 8.04 14.09
N LYS A 126 10.90 8.57 12.98
CA LYS A 126 11.39 8.38 11.60
C LYS A 126 11.44 6.92 11.16
N VAL A 127 10.70 6.04 11.84
CA VAL A 127 10.72 4.59 11.62
C VAL A 127 9.32 3.98 11.49
N TRP A 128 8.26 4.75 11.70
CA TRP A 128 6.87 4.32 11.56
C TRP A 128 6.17 5.10 10.46
N TYR A 129 5.50 4.39 9.56
CA TYR A 129 4.87 5.00 8.38
C TYR A 129 3.55 4.31 8.06
N ALA A 130 2.50 5.09 7.81
CA ALA A 130 1.19 4.59 7.41
C ALA A 130 1.36 3.72 6.16
N LEU A 131 0.71 2.57 6.09
CA LEU A 131 0.82 1.70 4.93
C LEU A 131 0.16 2.37 3.73
N ASN A 132 0.97 3.03 2.92
CA ASN A 132 0.67 3.31 1.52
C ASN A 132 1.46 2.28 0.70
N PRO A 133 0.87 1.68 -0.34
CA PRO A 133 1.53 0.65 -1.13
C PRO A 133 2.73 1.14 -1.96
N GLY A 134 3.10 2.41 -1.82
CA GLY A 134 4.02 3.11 -2.68
C GLY A 134 3.36 3.43 -4.02
N PRO A 135 4.11 4.09 -4.92
CA PRO A 135 3.65 4.25 -6.28
C PRO A 135 3.56 2.87 -6.94
N THR A 136 2.38 2.54 -7.44
CA THR A 136 2.20 1.44 -8.40
C THR A 136 2.59 1.96 -9.77
N LEU A 137 3.54 1.30 -10.40
CA LEU A 137 3.88 1.53 -11.79
C LEU A 137 3.05 0.62 -12.68
N GLN A 138 2.58 1.19 -13.77
CA GLN A 138 1.77 0.52 -14.78
C GLN A 138 2.33 0.83 -16.17
N THR A 139 1.74 0.24 -17.19
CA THR A 139 2.00 0.59 -18.59
C THR A 139 0.78 1.27 -19.18
N ALA A 140 1.01 2.28 -20.02
CA ALA A 140 -0.03 2.87 -20.84
C ALA A 140 0.50 3.13 -22.24
N ALA A 141 -0.39 3.03 -23.23
CA ALA A 141 -0.10 3.40 -24.60
C ALA A 141 -0.06 4.94 -24.71
N LEU A 142 1.13 5.49 -24.96
CA LEU A 142 1.33 6.91 -25.22
C LEU A 142 1.30 7.16 -26.72
N ALA A 143 0.63 8.26 -27.13
CA ALA A 143 0.45 8.58 -28.54
C ALA A 143 1.79 8.61 -29.29
N LYS A 144 1.91 7.80 -30.36
CA LYS A 144 3.11 7.67 -31.21
C LYS A 144 4.38 7.12 -30.51
N LEU A 145 4.32 6.80 -29.21
CA LEU A 145 5.46 6.31 -28.42
C LEU A 145 5.27 4.86 -27.90
N GLY A 146 4.08 4.29 -28.10
CA GLY A 146 3.76 2.91 -27.70
C GLY A 146 3.59 2.76 -26.19
N ASN A 147 3.71 1.53 -25.68
CA ASN A 147 3.57 1.25 -24.25
C ASN A 147 4.78 1.75 -23.47
N ASN A 148 4.53 2.61 -22.49
CA ASN A 148 5.55 3.18 -21.62
C ASN A 148 5.10 3.13 -20.16
N LEU A 149 6.05 3.24 -19.23
CA LEU A 149 5.77 3.31 -17.80
C LEU A 149 5.02 4.59 -17.45
N VAL A 150 3.97 4.41 -16.66
CA VAL A 150 3.20 5.46 -16.03
C VAL A 150 3.07 5.18 -14.53
N ALA A 151 2.88 6.23 -13.74
CA ALA A 151 2.47 6.08 -12.34
C ALA A 151 1.01 5.60 -12.24
N ALA A 152 0.56 5.24 -11.04
CA ALA A 152 -0.79 4.70 -10.80
C ALA A 152 -1.93 5.64 -11.25
N ASN A 153 -1.66 6.94 -11.31
CA ASN A 153 -2.60 7.95 -11.82
C ASN A 153 -2.54 8.12 -13.35
N GLY A 154 -1.76 7.32 -14.06
CA GLY A 154 -1.59 7.37 -15.52
C GLY A 154 -0.64 8.45 -16.04
N MET A 155 0.04 9.19 -15.15
CA MET A 155 1.04 10.19 -15.55
C MET A 155 2.33 9.52 -16.04
N THR A 156 2.87 10.01 -17.14
CA THR A 156 4.09 9.48 -17.79
C THR A 156 5.33 9.63 -16.92
N LEU A 157 6.15 8.58 -16.88
CA LEU A 157 7.43 8.57 -16.18
C LEU A 157 8.60 8.65 -17.17
N TYR A 158 9.64 9.35 -16.75
CA TYR A 158 10.82 9.65 -17.57
C TYR A 158 12.12 9.21 -16.90
N LEU A 159 13.11 8.89 -17.73
CA LEU A 159 14.51 8.74 -17.36
C LEU A 159 15.32 9.97 -17.77
N PHE A 160 16.30 10.31 -16.94
CA PHE A 160 17.32 11.30 -17.25
C PHE A 160 18.60 10.60 -17.71
N THR A 161 19.08 10.86 -18.92
CA THR A 161 20.28 10.18 -19.45
C THR A 161 21.56 10.54 -18.71
N LYS A 162 21.57 11.67 -17.98
CA LYS A 162 22.70 12.06 -17.14
C LYS A 162 22.73 11.30 -15.82
N ASP A 163 21.68 10.58 -15.44
CA ASP A 163 21.69 9.75 -14.23
C ASP A 163 22.51 8.48 -14.42
N THR A 164 23.29 8.14 -13.41
CA THR A 164 24.00 6.86 -13.33
C THR A 164 23.17 5.85 -12.52
N LYS A 165 23.64 4.60 -12.46
CA LYS A 165 22.92 3.55 -11.74
C LYS A 165 22.75 3.93 -10.27
N ASP A 166 21.50 3.97 -9.83
CA ASP A 166 21.03 4.30 -8.50
C ASP A 166 21.50 5.67 -8.00
N VAL A 167 21.76 6.63 -8.91
CA VAL A 167 22.17 8.00 -8.55
C VAL A 167 21.45 9.01 -9.44
N SER A 168 20.67 9.89 -8.80
CA SER A 168 20.10 11.07 -9.46
C SER A 168 21.15 12.18 -9.55
N ASN A 169 21.23 12.83 -10.71
CA ASN A 169 21.95 14.09 -10.98
C ASN A 169 20.97 15.27 -11.14
N CYS A 170 19.67 15.06 -10.91
CA CYS A 170 18.63 16.07 -11.02
C CYS A 170 18.22 16.60 -9.64
N TYR A 171 18.69 17.80 -9.32
CA TYR A 171 18.39 18.53 -8.09
C TYR A 171 18.06 20.00 -8.41
N ASP A 172 17.62 20.75 -7.40
CA ASP A 172 17.33 22.17 -7.50
C ASP A 172 16.36 22.47 -8.65
N GLN A 173 16.68 23.42 -9.54
CA GLN A 173 15.82 23.78 -10.68
C GLN A 173 15.54 22.60 -11.62
N CYS A 174 16.44 21.61 -11.69
CA CYS A 174 16.17 20.39 -12.43
C CYS A 174 14.98 19.65 -11.80
N ALA A 175 14.99 19.46 -10.49
CA ALA A 175 13.92 18.74 -9.77
C ALA A 175 12.60 19.53 -9.71
N VAL A 176 12.63 20.85 -9.90
CA VAL A 176 11.42 21.67 -10.09
C VAL A 176 10.77 21.39 -11.44
N ALA A 177 11.56 21.34 -12.51
CA ALA A 177 11.05 21.07 -13.85
C ALA A 177 10.72 19.58 -14.05
N TRP A 178 11.50 18.71 -13.42
CA TRP A 178 11.40 17.25 -13.46
C TRP A 178 11.23 16.69 -12.05
N PRO A 179 10.01 16.76 -11.46
CA PRO A 179 9.78 16.28 -10.11
C PRO A 179 10.15 14.78 -9.98
N PRO A 180 11.01 14.40 -9.02
CA PRO A 180 11.34 13.00 -8.81
C PRO A 180 10.11 12.22 -8.33
N LEU A 181 9.95 10.98 -8.79
CA LEU A 181 8.97 10.06 -8.23
C LEU A 181 9.49 9.57 -6.87
N LEU A 182 9.15 10.31 -5.82
CA LEU A 182 9.51 9.98 -4.45
C LEU A 182 8.57 8.92 -3.86
N THR A 183 9.09 8.12 -2.94
CA THR A 183 8.32 7.12 -2.21
C THR A 183 8.82 7.01 -0.76
N ALA A 184 7.97 6.57 0.15
CA ALA A 184 8.39 6.09 1.48
C ALA A 184 8.26 4.56 1.59
N TYR A 185 7.80 3.90 0.53
CA TYR A 185 7.46 2.48 0.50
C TYR A 185 8.04 1.79 -0.73
N THR A 186 8.03 0.46 -0.70
CA THR A 186 8.50 -0.34 -1.84
C THR A 186 7.57 -0.13 -3.05
N PRO A 187 8.07 0.35 -4.20
CA PRO A 187 7.26 0.51 -5.40
C PRO A 187 6.82 -0.86 -5.93
N THR A 188 5.64 -0.91 -6.53
CA THR A 188 5.06 -2.16 -7.06
C THR A 188 4.71 -2.04 -8.53
N ALA A 189 4.72 -3.17 -9.25
CA ALA A 189 4.25 -3.29 -10.63
C ALA A 189 3.87 -4.75 -10.90
N ALA A 190 3.10 -5.00 -11.97
CA ALA A 190 2.87 -6.36 -12.43
C ALA A 190 4.19 -7.01 -12.91
N ALA A 191 4.29 -8.34 -12.81
CA ALA A 191 5.38 -9.07 -13.46
C ALA A 191 5.32 -8.89 -15.00
N PRO A 192 6.46 -8.78 -15.70
CA PRO A 192 7.84 -8.88 -15.21
C PRO A 192 8.43 -7.56 -14.68
N MET A 193 7.75 -6.42 -14.84
CA MET A 193 8.28 -5.09 -14.46
C MET A 193 8.74 -5.00 -13.00
N GLN A 194 8.08 -5.73 -12.10
CA GLN A 194 8.46 -5.77 -10.68
C GLN A 194 9.94 -6.09 -10.46
N ALA A 195 10.55 -6.92 -11.32
CA ALA A 195 11.96 -7.30 -11.20
C ALA A 195 12.94 -6.15 -11.51
N HIS A 196 12.46 -5.10 -12.19
CA HIS A 196 13.25 -3.93 -12.53
C HIS A 196 13.05 -2.77 -11.57
N LEU A 197 12.07 -2.85 -10.66
CA LEU A 197 11.81 -1.80 -9.69
C LEU A 197 12.80 -1.81 -8.54
N GLY A 198 13.22 -0.61 -8.15
CA GLY A 198 14.04 -0.38 -6.97
C GLY A 198 13.79 1.00 -6.38
N THR A 199 14.61 1.36 -5.40
CA THR A 199 14.70 2.71 -4.87
C THR A 199 16.15 3.13 -4.74
N THR A 200 16.40 4.43 -4.83
CA THR A 200 17.68 5.03 -4.44
C THR A 200 17.48 6.14 -3.43
N THR A 201 18.45 6.33 -2.52
CA THR A 201 18.46 7.43 -1.57
C THR A 201 19.06 8.66 -2.22
N ARG A 202 18.29 9.74 -2.28
CA ARG A 202 18.72 11.05 -2.76
C ARG A 202 19.60 11.75 -1.71
N LYS A 203 20.34 12.78 -2.12
CA LYS A 203 21.20 13.60 -1.23
C LYS A 203 20.44 14.28 -0.09
N ASP A 204 19.16 14.56 -0.30
CA ASP A 204 18.24 15.15 0.69
C ASP A 204 17.63 14.11 1.66
N GLY A 205 17.98 12.83 1.51
CA GLY A 205 17.48 11.72 2.32
C GLY A 205 16.16 11.11 1.85
N ALA A 206 15.50 11.67 0.83
CA ALA A 206 14.29 11.09 0.27
C ALA A 206 14.61 9.83 -0.57
N LEU A 207 13.69 8.86 -0.60
CA LEU A 207 13.80 7.72 -1.51
C LEU A 207 13.10 8.05 -2.82
N GLN A 208 13.79 7.78 -3.94
CA GLN A 208 13.26 7.91 -5.29
C GLN A 208 13.12 6.54 -5.93
N VAL A 209 12.01 6.32 -6.64
CA VAL A 209 11.78 5.07 -7.38
C VAL A 209 12.75 4.98 -8.56
N THR A 210 13.29 3.78 -8.79
CA THR A 210 14.12 3.46 -9.94
C THR A 210 13.48 2.36 -10.80
N TYR A 211 13.73 2.39 -12.12
CA TYR A 211 13.46 1.29 -13.04
C TYR A 211 14.76 0.88 -13.73
N GLY A 212 15.17 -0.38 -13.63
CA GLY A 212 16.48 -0.84 -14.09
C GLY A 212 17.64 -0.09 -13.42
N GLY A 213 17.44 0.39 -12.20
CA GLY A 213 18.40 1.23 -11.47
C GLY A 213 18.53 2.67 -11.99
N LYS A 214 17.67 3.14 -12.90
CA LYS A 214 17.61 4.55 -13.29
C LYS A 214 16.51 5.28 -12.51
N PRO A 215 16.77 6.45 -11.89
CA PRO A 215 15.75 7.22 -11.18
C PRO A 215 14.62 7.69 -12.11
N LEU A 216 13.39 7.65 -11.60
CA LEU A 216 12.18 8.02 -12.34
C LEU A 216 11.69 9.41 -11.97
N TYR A 217 11.17 10.14 -12.96
CA TYR A 217 10.70 11.52 -12.82
C TYR A 217 9.37 11.73 -13.53
N PHE A 218 8.63 12.73 -13.07
CA PHE A 218 7.54 13.37 -13.80
C PHE A 218 8.06 14.56 -14.61
N TRP A 219 7.20 15.08 -15.48
CA TRP A 219 7.44 16.32 -16.21
C TRP A 219 6.39 17.37 -15.86
N VAL A 220 6.82 18.57 -15.47
CA VAL A 220 5.91 19.61 -14.97
C VAL A 220 4.88 20.10 -15.99
N ASN A 221 5.15 19.94 -17.30
CA ASN A 221 4.20 20.35 -18.35
C ASN A 221 3.24 19.24 -18.78
N ASP A 222 3.40 18.00 -18.31
CA ASP A 222 2.36 16.98 -18.48
C ASP A 222 1.23 17.30 -17.49
N LYS A 223 0.00 17.50 -17.99
CA LYS A 223 -1.15 17.97 -17.20
C LYS A 223 -2.21 16.91 -16.99
N LYS A 224 -2.20 15.86 -17.81
CA LYS A 224 -3.16 14.75 -17.72
C LYS A 224 -2.52 13.41 -18.09
N PRO A 225 -3.14 12.29 -17.71
CA PRO A 225 -2.71 10.96 -18.12
C PRO A 225 -2.57 10.86 -19.65
N GLY A 226 -1.49 10.22 -20.10
CA GLY A 226 -1.17 10.08 -21.52
C GLY A 226 -0.39 11.24 -22.13
N ASP A 227 -0.24 12.38 -21.45
CA ASP A 227 0.70 13.43 -21.88
C ASP A 227 2.14 12.89 -21.83
N ALA A 228 2.92 13.16 -22.87
CA ALA A 228 4.30 12.72 -23.01
C ALA A 228 5.20 13.86 -23.52
N THR A 229 4.91 15.10 -23.13
CA THR A 229 5.52 16.32 -23.70
C THR A 229 6.98 16.51 -23.28
N GLY A 230 7.43 15.76 -22.27
CA GLY A 230 8.82 15.72 -21.84
C GLY A 230 9.72 14.87 -22.75
N GLN A 231 9.14 14.11 -23.67
CA GLN A 231 9.90 13.23 -24.54
C GLN A 231 10.94 14.01 -25.36
N ASN A 232 12.20 13.58 -25.25
CA ASN A 232 13.36 14.15 -25.93
C ASN A 232 13.67 15.62 -25.58
N VAL A 233 13.13 16.15 -24.46
CA VAL A 233 13.50 17.50 -23.99
C VAL A 233 14.99 17.56 -23.70
N GLY A 234 15.67 18.55 -24.30
CA GLY A 234 17.12 18.72 -24.17
C GLY A 234 17.96 17.53 -24.66
N LYS A 235 17.37 16.58 -25.41
CA LYS A 235 17.98 15.32 -25.85
C LYS A 235 18.46 14.41 -24.70
N VAL A 236 17.94 14.62 -23.49
CA VAL A 236 18.39 13.93 -22.27
C VAL A 236 17.25 13.35 -21.43
N TRP A 237 16.00 13.60 -21.81
CA TRP A 237 14.82 13.09 -21.11
C TRP A 237 14.02 12.18 -22.02
N PHE A 238 13.72 10.98 -21.56
CA PHE A 238 13.03 9.97 -22.38
C PHE A 238 12.00 9.21 -21.56
N VAL A 239 10.84 8.93 -22.17
CA VAL A 239 9.85 8.01 -21.62
C VAL A 239 10.47 6.63 -21.39
N VAL A 240 9.97 5.92 -20.38
CA VAL A 240 10.54 4.62 -20.01
C VAL A 240 9.76 3.50 -20.67
N LYS A 241 10.44 2.67 -21.47
CA LYS A 241 9.84 1.44 -22.00
C LYS A 241 10.01 0.30 -20.98
N PRO A 242 8.92 -0.37 -20.59
CA PRO A 242 8.93 -1.49 -19.64
C PRO A 242 9.63 -2.73 -20.22
#